data_AF-A0A8W8J016-F1
#
_entry.id   AF-A0A8W8J016-F1
#
_cell.length_a   1.000
_cell.length_b   1.000
_cell.length_c   1.000
_cell.angle_alpha   90.00
_cell.angle_beta   90.00
_cell.angle_gamma   90.00
#
_symmetry.space_group_name_H-M   'P 1'
#
loop_
_entity.id
_entity.type
_entity.pdbx_description
1 polymer ?
#
loop_
_entity_poly.entity_id
_entity_poly.type
_entity_poly.pdbx_seq_one_letter_code
_entity_poly.pdbx_strand_id
1 'polypeptide(L)'
;EYIQNYKILQSSFGKLGVDKVIPVERLVKGRFQDNFEFVQWFKRFFDANYNGDGEYDPVMARGGETVGNVGKPAVMKSPAAAKTGISRGTTKAPTRTTTKSPSAISKPVANVKATVNSGGGDNGAKIAELTQQINELRLTVEGLEKERDFYFGKLRDIEVTCQENEDNEVIKNVMDILYATEDGFAPPEEDGNVEEEEEY
;
A
#
# COMPACT_ATOMS: atom_id res chain seq x y z
N GLU A 1 14.13 27.35 -6.14
CA GLU A 1 14.29 26.05 -6.85
C GLU A 1 13.01 25.62 -7.57
N TYR A 2 11.88 25.37 -6.89
CA TYR A 2 10.65 24.86 -7.52
C TYR A 2 10.07 25.72 -8.66
N ILE A 3 10.04 27.05 -8.50
CA ILE A 3 9.52 27.97 -9.53
C ILE A 3 10.35 27.86 -10.83
N GLN A 4 11.68 27.76 -10.70
CA GLN A 4 12.58 27.64 -11.84
C GLN A 4 12.36 26.32 -12.59
N ASN A 5 12.16 25.21 -11.87
CA ASN A 5 11.83 23.91 -12.47
C ASN A 5 10.53 23.99 -13.31
N TYR A 6 9.49 24.64 -12.79
CA TYR A 6 8.25 24.84 -13.55
C TYR A 6 8.41 25.78 -14.75
N LYS A 7 9.31 26.77 -14.69
CA LYS A 7 9.63 27.64 -15.85
C LYS A 7 10.30 26.87 -16.98
N ILE A 8 11.18 25.92 -16.65
CA ILE A 8 11.77 25.00 -17.63
C ILE A 8 10.66 24.16 -18.27
N LEU A 9 9.75 23.60 -17.48
CA LEU A 9 8.63 22.81 -17.99
C LEU A 9 7.69 23.63 -18.91
N GLN A 10 7.33 24.85 -18.51
CA GLN A 10 6.54 25.77 -19.36
C GLN A 10 7.23 26.03 -20.71
N SER A 11 8.55 26.23 -20.69
CA SER A 11 9.33 26.46 -21.91
C SER A 11 9.33 25.25 -22.82
N SER A 12 9.44 24.04 -22.27
CA SER A 12 9.34 22.80 -23.04
C SER A 12 7.96 22.61 -23.67
N PHE A 13 6.88 22.91 -22.95
CA PHE A 13 5.52 22.86 -23.48
C PHE A 13 5.31 23.86 -24.62
N GLY A 14 5.82 25.09 -24.47
CA GLY A 14 5.77 26.09 -25.54
C GLY A 14 6.50 25.65 -26.81
N LYS A 15 7.67 25.02 -26.68
CA LYS A 15 8.42 24.48 -27.83
C LYS A 15 7.68 23.34 -28.55
N LEU A 16 6.90 22.55 -27.81
CA LEU A 16 6.15 21.41 -28.32
C LEU A 16 4.71 21.78 -28.71
N GLY A 17 4.31 23.05 -28.61
CA GLY A 17 2.95 23.50 -28.95
C GLY A 17 1.86 22.97 -28.00
N VAL A 18 2.21 22.69 -26.73
CA VAL A 18 1.26 22.21 -25.73
C VAL A 18 0.58 23.41 -25.06
N ASP A 19 -0.70 23.64 -25.40
CA ASP A 19 -1.49 24.78 -24.92
C ASP A 19 -1.96 24.69 -23.45
N LYS A 20 -1.53 23.66 -22.71
CA LYS A 20 -1.89 23.51 -21.30
C LYS A 20 -1.19 24.57 -20.44
N VAL A 21 -1.99 25.47 -19.86
CA VAL A 21 -1.52 26.40 -18.83
C VAL A 21 -1.16 25.64 -17.54
N ILE A 22 0.09 25.80 -17.10
CA ILE A 22 0.61 25.24 -15.85
C ILE A 22 0.39 26.28 -14.72
N PRO A 23 -0.47 26.01 -13.72
CA PRO A 23 -0.76 26.97 -12.64
C PRO A 23 0.36 26.99 -11.57
N VAL A 24 1.53 27.49 -11.94
CA VAL A 24 2.77 27.43 -11.13
C VAL A 24 2.57 27.92 -9.70
N GLU A 25 1.95 29.08 -9.50
CA GLU A 25 1.74 29.67 -8.16
C GLU A 25 0.92 28.78 -7.22
N ARG A 26 0.06 27.94 -7.77
CA ARG A 26 -0.76 27.00 -7.00
C ARG A 26 -0.01 25.70 -6.74
N LEU A 27 0.72 25.20 -7.74
CA LEU A 27 1.52 23.98 -7.63
C LEU A 27 2.66 24.12 -6.62
N VAL A 28 3.38 25.23 -6.64
CA VAL A 28 4.52 25.47 -5.73
C VAL A 28 4.11 25.59 -4.25
N LYS A 29 2.82 25.81 -3.97
CA LYS A 29 2.29 25.78 -2.60
C LYS A 29 2.13 24.36 -2.05
N GLY A 30 2.35 23.32 -2.86
CA GLY A 30 2.29 21.93 -2.43
C GLY A 30 0.89 21.43 -2.05
N ARG A 31 -0.17 22.16 -2.41
CA ARG A 31 -1.55 21.75 -2.09
C ARG A 31 -1.94 20.53 -2.91
N PHE A 32 -2.56 19.55 -2.26
CA PHE A 32 -2.96 18.29 -2.90
C PHE A 32 -3.88 18.52 -4.10
N GLN A 33 -4.93 19.33 -3.96
CA GLN A 33 -5.92 19.54 -5.03
C GLN A 33 -5.29 20.02 -6.34
N ASP A 34 -4.48 21.09 -6.30
CA ASP A 34 -3.86 21.66 -7.50
C ASP A 34 -2.84 20.69 -8.12
N ASN A 35 -2.03 20.01 -7.28
CA ASN A 35 -1.03 19.06 -7.75
C ASN A 35 -1.67 17.79 -8.33
N PHE A 36 -2.72 17.27 -7.70
CA PHE A 36 -3.46 16.11 -8.17
C PHE A 36 -4.21 16.39 -9.47
N GLU A 37 -4.85 17.56 -9.60
CA GLU A 37 -5.46 17.99 -10.86
C GLU A 37 -4.43 18.04 -12.00
N PHE A 38 -3.24 18.60 -11.72
CA PHE A 38 -2.17 18.68 -12.71
C PHE A 38 -1.64 17.29 -13.10
N VAL A 39 -1.36 16.40 -12.13
CA VAL A 39 -0.88 15.04 -12.41
C VAL A 39 -1.94 14.20 -13.13
N GLN A 40 -3.22 14.36 -12.79
CA GLN A 40 -4.31 13.67 -13.48
C GLN A 40 -4.36 14.07 -14.96
N TRP A 41 -4.25 15.36 -15.27
CA TRP A 41 -4.13 15.83 -16.64
C TRP A 41 -2.84 15.32 -17.30
N PHE A 42 -1.70 15.39 -16.60
CA PHE A 42 -0.41 14.98 -17.12
C PHE A 42 -0.36 13.49 -17.47
N LYS A 43 -1.03 12.63 -16.69
CA LYS A 43 -1.17 11.20 -17.02
C LYS A 43 -1.94 11.00 -18.33
N ARG A 44 -3.05 11.71 -18.53
CA ARG A 44 -3.82 11.65 -19.79
C ARG A 44 -2.98 12.16 -20.96
N PHE A 45 -2.22 13.23 -20.76
CA PHE A 45 -1.28 13.74 -21.75
C PHE A 45 -0.20 12.72 -22.08
N PHE A 46 0.42 12.08 -21.08
CA PHE A 46 1.41 11.04 -21.27
C PHE A 46 0.85 9.86 -22.06
N ASP A 47 -0.30 9.31 -21.65
CA ASP A 47 -0.93 8.15 -22.30
C ASP A 47 -1.30 8.41 -23.76
N ALA A 48 -1.65 9.65 -24.11
CA ALA A 48 -2.00 10.04 -25.47
C ALA A 48 -0.77 10.23 -26.38
N ASN A 49 0.43 10.45 -25.83
CA ASN A 49 1.63 10.79 -26.59
C ASN A 49 2.73 9.73 -26.49
N TYR A 50 2.69 8.86 -25.49
CA TYR A 50 3.68 7.81 -25.29
C TYR A 50 3.33 6.59 -26.15
N ASN A 51 4.15 6.35 -27.19
CA ASN A 51 3.93 5.27 -28.15
C ASN A 51 4.52 3.92 -27.70
N GLY A 52 5.03 3.82 -26.46
CA GLY A 52 5.66 2.60 -25.94
C GLY A 52 7.08 2.33 -26.46
N ASP A 53 7.66 3.27 -27.22
CA ASP A 53 8.98 3.11 -27.82
C ASP A 53 10.07 3.73 -26.92
N GLY A 54 11.06 2.90 -26.56
CA GLY A 54 12.22 3.28 -25.76
C GLY A 54 12.04 3.16 -24.25
N GLU A 55 12.91 2.37 -23.61
CA GLU A 55 13.07 2.38 -22.15
C GLU A 55 13.67 3.73 -21.73
N TYR A 56 12.93 4.52 -20.95
CA TYR A 56 13.45 5.75 -20.36
C TYR A 56 14.10 5.43 -19.02
N ASP A 57 15.41 5.67 -18.88
CA ASP A 57 16.13 5.55 -17.60
C ASP A 57 16.16 6.91 -16.88
N PRO A 58 15.33 7.12 -15.83
CA PRO A 58 15.27 8.37 -15.11
C PRO A 58 16.49 8.60 -14.19
N VAL A 59 17.24 7.56 -13.84
CA VAL A 59 18.43 7.66 -12.96
C VAL A 59 19.61 8.16 -13.78
N MET A 60 19.85 7.56 -14.95
CA MET A 60 20.87 8.03 -15.87
C MET A 60 20.59 9.47 -16.34
N ALA A 61 19.33 9.81 -16.62
CA ALA A 61 18.94 11.17 -17.01
C ALA A 61 19.25 12.24 -15.95
N ARG A 62 19.36 11.85 -14.67
CA ARG A 62 19.74 12.74 -13.56
C ARG A 62 21.22 12.67 -13.19
N GLY A 63 22.06 12.01 -13.99
CA GLY A 63 23.47 11.84 -13.67
C GLY A 63 23.74 10.94 -12.46
N GLY A 64 22.82 10.02 -12.14
CA GLY A 64 22.94 9.10 -11.01
C GLY A 64 22.31 9.58 -9.70
N GLU A 65 21.74 10.79 -9.66
CA GLU A 65 21.08 11.30 -8.45
C GLU A 65 19.71 10.65 -8.21
N THR A 66 19.42 10.32 -6.95
CA THR A 66 18.11 9.82 -6.50
C THR A 66 17.19 10.99 -6.15
N VAL A 67 15.97 11.01 -6.70
CA VAL A 67 14.96 12.02 -6.36
C VAL A 67 14.08 11.53 -5.21
N GLY A 68 13.93 12.40 -4.21
CA GLY A 68 13.17 12.11 -3.00
C GLY A 68 14.02 11.39 -1.96
N ASN A 69 14.00 11.89 -0.73
CA ASN A 69 14.50 11.16 0.45
C ASN A 69 13.50 10.07 0.83
N VAL A 70 13.09 9.26 -0.15
CA VAL A 70 12.37 8.01 0.07
C VAL A 70 13.46 6.97 0.23
N GLY A 71 13.55 6.36 1.40
CA GLY A 71 14.51 5.30 1.69
C GLY A 71 14.60 4.34 0.50
N LYS A 72 15.84 4.08 0.07
CA LYS A 72 16.28 3.21 -1.02
C LYS A 72 15.18 2.32 -1.64
N PRO A 73 14.89 2.41 -2.96
CA PRO A 73 13.99 1.48 -3.60
C PRO A 73 14.60 0.08 -3.61
N ALA A 74 13.97 -0.86 -2.91
CA ALA A 74 14.30 -2.27 -3.00
C ALA A 74 13.96 -2.76 -4.42
N VAL A 75 14.97 -3.22 -5.14
CA VAL A 75 14.86 -3.88 -6.44
C VAL A 75 13.94 -5.10 -6.28
N MET A 76 12.69 -5.01 -6.72
CA MET A 76 11.81 -6.17 -6.84
C MET A 76 12.28 -7.01 -8.03
N LYS A 77 13.08 -8.03 -7.77
CA LYS A 77 13.26 -9.14 -8.71
C LYS A 77 11.98 -9.95 -8.76
N SER A 78 11.35 -10.04 -9.93
CA SER A 78 10.26 -10.98 -10.20
C SER A 78 10.74 -12.43 -10.01
N PRO A 79 9.97 -13.32 -9.35
CA PRO A 79 10.33 -14.73 -9.31
C PRO A 79 9.98 -15.40 -10.64
N ALA A 80 10.98 -16.07 -11.23
CA ALA A 80 10.84 -16.95 -12.37
C ALA A 80 10.06 -18.22 -11.97
N ALA A 81 9.27 -18.72 -12.92
CA ALA A 81 8.47 -19.94 -12.80
C ALA A 81 9.34 -21.18 -12.53
N ALA A 82 9.00 -21.95 -11.51
CA ALA A 82 9.52 -23.29 -11.29
C ALA A 82 8.44 -24.33 -11.59
N LYS A 83 8.73 -25.20 -12.57
CA LYS A 83 7.97 -26.41 -12.89
C LYS A 83 8.47 -27.54 -11.98
N THR A 84 7.56 -28.24 -11.32
CA THR A 84 7.77 -29.64 -10.89
C THR A 84 6.43 -30.36 -10.89
N GLY A 85 6.33 -31.44 -11.68
CA GLY A 85 5.23 -32.40 -11.59
C GLY A 85 5.55 -33.53 -10.63
N ILE A 86 4.52 -34.27 -10.20
CA ILE A 86 4.46 -35.74 -10.08
C ILE A 86 3.02 -36.16 -9.65
N SER A 87 2.57 -37.26 -10.26
CA SER A 87 1.31 -38.05 -10.11
C SER A 87 1.19 -38.67 -8.70
N ARG A 88 0.11 -39.28 -8.15
CA ARG A 88 -1.25 -39.73 -8.54
C ARG A 88 -1.91 -40.21 -7.23
N GLY A 89 -3.23 -40.11 -7.08
CA GLY A 89 -3.96 -40.80 -6.00
C GLY A 89 -5.46 -40.55 -6.03
N THR A 90 -6.22 -41.50 -6.56
CA THR A 90 -7.69 -41.57 -6.66
C THR A 90 -8.34 -41.65 -5.27
N THR A 91 -9.53 -41.08 -4.99
CA THR A 91 -10.83 -41.74 -5.22
C THR A 91 -12.07 -40.80 -5.12
N LYS A 92 -12.98 -41.00 -6.07
CA LYS A 92 -14.48 -40.95 -6.04
C LYS A 92 -15.23 -39.66 -5.61
N ALA A 93 -15.95 -39.12 -6.60
CA ALA A 93 -17.11 -38.24 -6.49
C ALA A 93 -18.39 -39.00 -6.06
N PRO A 94 -19.51 -38.28 -5.78
CA PRO A 94 -20.46 -38.01 -6.87
C PRO A 94 -21.05 -36.58 -6.92
N THR A 95 -21.23 -36.10 -8.16
CA THR A 95 -22.37 -35.35 -8.77
C THR A 95 -23.34 -34.57 -7.87
N ARG A 96 -23.84 -33.37 -8.21
CA ARG A 96 -24.60 -33.10 -9.46
C ARG A 96 -25.07 -31.62 -9.59
N THR A 97 -25.01 -31.15 -10.84
CA THR A 97 -25.96 -30.26 -11.58
C THR A 97 -26.00 -28.75 -11.43
N THR A 98 -25.95 -28.18 -12.63
CA THR A 98 -26.10 -26.82 -13.15
C THR A 98 -27.55 -26.35 -13.22
N THR A 99 -27.72 -25.13 -13.78
CA THR A 99 -28.94 -24.45 -14.29
C THR A 99 -29.48 -23.36 -13.35
N LYS A 100 -29.98 -22.19 -13.78
CA LYS A 100 -30.21 -21.52 -15.07
C LYS A 100 -30.56 -20.05 -14.73
N SER A 101 -30.28 -19.12 -15.65
CA SER A 101 -30.88 -17.79 -15.68
C SER A 101 -32.38 -17.86 -16.05
N PRO A 102 -33.19 -16.84 -15.72
CA PRO A 102 -33.89 -16.16 -16.81
C PRO A 102 -34.02 -14.62 -16.67
N SER A 103 -34.22 -13.99 -17.83
CA SER A 103 -34.35 -12.57 -18.14
C SER A 103 -35.65 -11.87 -17.68
N ALA A 104 -35.49 -10.55 -17.45
CA ALA A 104 -36.32 -9.39 -17.87
C ALA A 104 -37.81 -9.26 -17.50
N ILE A 105 -38.20 -8.04 -17.06
CA ILE A 105 -39.21 -7.13 -17.69
C ILE A 105 -39.30 -5.81 -16.87
N SER A 106 -38.97 -4.69 -17.55
CA SER A 106 -39.67 -3.38 -17.68
C SER A 106 -40.55 -2.85 -16.50
N LYS A 107 -40.65 -1.57 -16.09
CA LYS A 107 -40.51 -0.23 -16.76
C LYS A 107 -40.81 0.91 -15.71
N PRO A 108 -40.91 2.22 -16.04
CA PRO A 108 -40.04 3.31 -15.55
C PRO A 108 -40.72 4.37 -14.66
N VAL A 109 -39.98 5.15 -13.83
CA VAL A 109 -40.48 6.45 -13.32
C VAL A 109 -39.35 7.47 -13.05
N ALA A 110 -39.50 8.62 -13.70
CA ALA A 110 -39.12 10.00 -13.36
C ALA A 110 -37.68 10.39 -12.97
N ASN A 111 -37.09 11.09 -13.93
CA ASN A 111 -36.14 12.19 -13.79
C ASN A 111 -36.46 13.15 -12.62
N VAL A 112 -35.68 13.07 -11.53
CA VAL A 112 -35.56 14.16 -10.55
C VAL A 112 -34.16 14.75 -10.70
N LYS A 113 -34.13 15.90 -11.38
CA LYS A 113 -32.98 16.80 -11.43
C LYS A 113 -32.82 17.40 -10.04
N ALA A 114 -32.04 16.74 -9.18
CA ALA A 114 -31.63 17.30 -7.91
C ALA A 114 -30.58 18.40 -8.17
N THR A 115 -31.04 19.64 -8.13
CA THR A 115 -30.22 20.80 -7.83
C THR A 115 -29.52 20.57 -6.50
N VAL A 116 -28.24 20.19 -6.54
CA VAL A 116 -27.37 20.26 -5.36
C VAL A 116 -26.83 21.68 -5.26
N ASN A 117 -27.37 22.39 -4.28
CA ASN A 117 -26.90 23.66 -3.76
C ASN A 117 -25.37 23.68 -3.63
N SER A 118 -24.79 24.72 -4.22
CA SER A 118 -23.52 25.29 -3.81
C SER A 118 -23.57 25.66 -2.33
N GLY A 119 -22.78 24.97 -1.51
CA GLY A 119 -22.68 25.27 -0.08
C GLY A 119 -21.87 24.21 0.68
N GLY A 120 -20.58 24.06 0.37
CA GLY A 120 -19.75 23.07 1.07
C GLY A 120 -18.27 23.02 0.67
N GLY A 121 -17.72 24.11 0.14
CA GLY A 121 -16.32 24.13 -0.30
C GLY A 121 -15.30 23.82 0.81
N ASP A 122 -15.63 24.14 2.06
CA ASP A 122 -14.74 23.98 3.20
C ASP A 122 -14.80 22.57 3.82
N ASN A 123 -16.00 22.02 3.97
CA ASN A 123 -16.19 20.66 4.49
C ASN A 123 -15.68 19.59 3.51
N GLY A 124 -15.85 19.79 2.20
CA GLY A 124 -15.30 18.88 1.19
C GLY A 124 -13.77 18.84 1.19
N ALA A 125 -13.13 20.01 1.36
CA ALA A 125 -11.67 20.11 1.49
C ALA A 125 -11.17 19.43 2.78
N LYS A 126 -11.87 19.61 3.91
CA LYS A 126 -11.53 18.96 5.17
C LYS A 126 -11.71 17.44 5.12
N ILE A 127 -12.79 16.96 4.50
CA ILE A 127 -13.02 15.52 4.30
C ILE A 127 -11.91 14.91 3.44
N ALA A 128 -11.49 15.60 2.37
CA ALA A 128 -10.39 15.14 1.53
C ALA A 128 -9.05 15.10 2.30
N GLU A 129 -8.75 16.13 3.09
CA GLU A 129 -7.55 16.18 3.93
C GLU A 129 -7.52 15.06 4.98
N LEU A 130 -8.63 14.85 5.70
CA LEU A 130 -8.74 13.78 6.69
C LEU A 130 -8.64 12.40 6.04
N THR A 131 -9.22 12.23 4.84
CA THR A 131 -9.09 10.98 4.07
C THR A 131 -7.63 10.71 3.68
N GLN A 132 -6.87 11.76 3.32
CA GLN A 132 -5.44 11.64 3.03
C GLN A 132 -4.65 11.22 4.27
N GLN A 133 -4.90 11.86 5.42
CA GLN A 133 -4.23 11.49 6.68
C GLN A 133 -4.53 10.04 7.09
N ILE A 134 -5.77 9.58 6.91
CA ILE A 134 -6.13 8.18 7.17
C ILE A 134 -5.36 7.24 6.25
N ASN A 135 -5.23 7.57 4.97
CA ASN A 135 -4.48 6.73 4.02
C ASN A 135 -2.97 6.69 4.32
N GLU A 136 -2.39 7.83 4.70
CA GLU A 136 -1.00 7.91 5.10
C GLU A 136 -0.74 7.10 6.37
N LEU A 137 -1.56 7.28 7.40
CA LEU A 137 -1.48 6.49 8.64
C LEU A 137 -1.64 5.00 8.37
N ARG A 138 -2.56 4.60 7.48
CA ARG A 138 -2.72 3.18 7.09
C ARG A 138 -1.45 2.61 6.46
N LEU A 139 -0.81 3.36 5.56
CA LEU A 139 0.45 2.94 4.95
C LEU A 139 1.58 2.87 5.98
N THR A 140 1.64 3.80 6.92
CA THR A 140 2.60 3.77 8.03
C THR A 140 2.37 2.55 8.92
N VAL A 141 1.12 2.27 9.29
CA VAL A 141 0.77 1.09 10.10
C VAL A 141 1.14 -0.19 9.37
N GLU A 142 0.81 -0.31 8.07
CA GLU A 142 1.19 -1.49 7.28
C GLU A 142 2.72 -1.68 7.22
N GLY A 143 3.49 -0.58 7.14
CA GLY A 143 4.94 -0.61 7.21
C GLY A 143 5.45 -1.09 8.57
N LEU A 144 4.91 -0.54 9.65
CA LEU A 144 5.25 -0.91 11.03
C LEU A 144 4.85 -2.35 11.36
N GLU A 145 3.73 -2.85 10.85
CA GLU A 145 3.31 -4.24 11.01
C GLU A 145 4.30 -5.21 10.35
N LYS A 146 4.78 -4.89 9.15
CA LYS A 146 5.82 -5.68 8.48
C LYS A 146 7.14 -5.67 9.25
N GLU A 147 7.53 -4.52 9.81
CA GLU A 147 8.73 -4.42 10.65
C GLU A 147 8.57 -5.21 11.95
N ARG A 148 7.42 -5.08 12.63
CA ARG A 148 7.08 -5.88 13.81
C ARG A 148 7.18 -7.37 13.52
N ASP A 149 6.55 -7.85 12.45
CA ASP A 149 6.54 -9.28 12.11
C ASP A 149 7.94 -9.76 11.74
N PHE A 150 8.74 -8.93 11.08
CA PHE A 150 10.13 -9.22 10.76
C PHE A 150 11.01 -9.37 12.01
N TYR A 151 10.91 -8.44 12.96
CA TYR A 151 11.67 -8.53 14.22
C TYR A 151 11.17 -9.66 15.11
N PHE A 152 9.85 -9.84 15.21
CA PHE A 152 9.26 -10.95 15.95
C PHE A 152 9.73 -12.31 15.41
N GLY A 153 9.71 -12.51 14.08
CA GLY A 153 10.22 -13.73 13.47
C GLY A 153 11.69 -14.01 13.81
N LYS A 154 12.55 -12.98 13.79
CA LYS A 154 13.95 -13.13 14.21
C LYS A 154 14.09 -13.52 15.67
N LEU A 155 13.33 -12.88 16.56
CA LEU A 155 13.36 -13.21 17.98
C LEU A 155 12.86 -14.63 18.24
N ARG A 156 11.83 -15.08 17.50
CA ARG A 156 11.33 -16.46 17.57
C ARG A 156 12.36 -17.48 17.09
N ASP A 157 13.05 -17.22 15.97
CA ASP A 157 14.12 -18.09 15.48
C ASP A 157 15.27 -18.21 16.50
N ILE A 158 15.64 -17.09 17.15
CA ILE A 158 16.63 -17.06 18.23
C ILE A 158 16.16 -17.88 19.42
N GLU A 159 14.91 -17.70 19.85
CA GLU A 159 14.31 -18.41 20.99
C GLU A 159 14.33 -19.94 20.77
N VAL A 160 13.88 -20.41 19.60
CA VAL A 160 13.92 -21.85 19.24
C VAL A 160 15.35 -22.39 19.30
N THR A 161 16.32 -21.63 18.76
CA THR A 161 17.74 -22.03 18.79
C THR A 161 18.28 -22.12 20.22
N CYS A 162 17.83 -21.22 21.11
CA CYS A 162 18.24 -21.18 22.51
C CYS A 162 17.63 -22.33 23.32
N GLN A 163 16.37 -22.71 23.06
CA GLN A 163 15.68 -23.83 23.73
C GLN A 163 16.39 -25.19 23.52
N GLU A 164 17.07 -25.37 22.39
CA GLU A 164 17.86 -26.58 22.14
C GLU A 164 19.14 -26.70 22.99
N ASN A 165 19.54 -25.62 23.69
CA ASN A 165 20.81 -25.51 24.42
C ASN A 165 20.65 -24.86 25.81
N GLU A 166 19.56 -25.17 26.52
CA GLU A 166 19.17 -24.53 27.79
C GLU A 166 20.16 -24.69 28.95
N ASP A 167 21.09 -25.64 28.88
CA ASP A 167 22.07 -25.88 29.94
C ASP A 167 23.19 -24.81 30.01
N ASN A 168 23.32 -23.98 28.97
CA ASN A 168 24.35 -22.94 28.91
C ASN A 168 23.90 -21.67 29.66
N GLU A 169 24.66 -21.23 30.66
CA GLU A 169 24.36 -20.02 31.46
C GLU A 169 24.22 -18.75 30.61
N VAL A 170 24.98 -18.62 29.52
CA VAL A 170 24.85 -17.47 28.60
C VAL A 170 23.51 -17.51 27.86
N ILE A 171 23.03 -18.71 27.51
CA ILE A 171 21.75 -18.88 26.82
C ILE A 171 20.59 -18.58 27.77
N LYS A 172 20.69 -18.94 29.05
CA LYS A 172 19.71 -18.56 30.08
C LYS A 172 19.56 -17.03 30.18
N ASN A 173 20.67 -16.31 30.20
CA ASN A 173 20.64 -14.83 30.20
C ASN A 173 19.96 -14.25 28.93
N VAL A 174 20.14 -14.89 27.77
CA VAL A 174 19.46 -14.47 26.54
C VAL A 174 17.96 -14.75 26.62
N MET A 175 17.55 -15.88 27.19
CA MET A 175 16.14 -16.21 27.42
C MET A 175 15.48 -15.23 28.39
N ASP A 176 16.17 -14.84 29.46
CA ASP A 176 15.68 -13.83 30.41
C ASP A 176 15.43 -12.47 29.73
N ILE A 177 16.29 -12.07 28.78
CA ILE A 177 16.09 -10.85 27.99
C ILE A 177 14.87 -10.98 27.07
N LEU A 178 14.67 -12.15 26.45
CA LEU A 178 13.53 -12.38 25.53
C LEU A 178 12.18 -12.38 26.26
N TYR A 179 12.14 -12.84 27.51
CA TYR A 179 10.93 -12.88 28.32
C TYR A 179 10.77 -11.67 29.26
N ALA A 180 11.73 -10.75 29.28
CA ALA A 180 11.62 -9.53 30.06
C ALA A 180 10.40 -8.72 29.59
N THR A 181 9.49 -8.42 30.51
CA THR A 181 8.33 -7.55 30.25
C THR A 181 8.63 -6.14 30.74
N GLU A 182 8.31 -5.13 29.92
CA GLU A 182 8.28 -3.72 30.36
C GLU A 182 6.86 -3.41 30.88
N ASP A 183 6.75 -2.53 31.88
CA ASP A 183 5.49 -2.20 32.56
C ASP A 183 4.48 -1.61 31.54
N GLY A 184 3.49 -2.40 31.14
CA GLY A 184 2.53 -2.07 30.06
C GLY A 184 2.59 -2.94 28.79
N PHE A 185 3.53 -3.89 28.71
CA PHE A 185 3.64 -4.89 27.63
C PHE A 185 3.52 -6.32 28.21
N ALA A 186 2.58 -6.52 29.12
CA ALA A 186 2.24 -7.86 29.60
C ALA A 186 1.56 -8.65 28.46
N PRO A 187 1.88 -9.94 28.29
CA PRO A 187 1.06 -10.83 27.48
C PRO A 187 -0.40 -10.70 27.94
N PRO A 188 -1.40 -10.74 27.04
CA PRO A 188 -2.79 -10.95 27.46
C PRO A 188 -2.78 -12.16 28.39
N GLU A 189 -3.32 -12.02 29.60
CA GLU A 189 -3.43 -13.13 30.53
C GLU A 189 -3.99 -14.33 29.75
N GLU A 190 -3.19 -15.40 29.72
CA GLU A 190 -3.54 -16.66 29.06
C GLU A 190 -4.95 -17.00 29.52
N ASP A 191 -5.91 -17.03 28.59
CA ASP A 191 -7.31 -17.35 28.87
C ASP A 191 -7.32 -18.53 29.83
N GLY A 192 -7.72 -18.23 31.07
CA GLY A 192 -7.67 -19.18 32.16
C GLY A 192 -8.30 -20.48 31.69
N ASN A 193 -7.52 -21.54 31.78
CA ASN A 193 -8.00 -22.91 31.84
C ASN A 193 -9.20 -22.91 32.78
N VAL A 194 -10.42 -22.82 32.23
CA VAL A 194 -11.61 -23.25 32.94
C VAL A 194 -11.53 -24.76 32.86
N GLU A 195 -10.77 -25.33 33.79
CA GLU A 195 -10.97 -26.70 34.20
C GLU A 195 -12.46 -26.81 34.54
N GLU A 196 -13.25 -27.40 33.64
CA GLU A 196 -14.54 -27.96 34.02
C GLU A 196 -14.21 -29.08 35.01
N GLU A 197 -14.20 -28.72 36.29
CA GLU A 197 -14.25 -29.66 37.41
C GLU A 197 -15.46 -30.57 37.18
N GLU A 198 -15.18 -31.83 36.81
CA GLU A 198 -16.13 -32.93 36.96
C GLU A 198 -16.44 -33.08 38.44
N GLU A 199 -17.52 -32.47 38.91
CA GLU A 199 -18.12 -32.76 40.20
C GLU A 199 -19.25 -33.80 40.03
N TYR A 200 -19.14 -34.86 40.85
CA TYR A 200 -19.84 -36.15 40.89
C TYR A 200 -21.36 -36.20 40.68
#